data_AF-A0A9Q8QE88-F1
#
_entry.id   AF-A0A9Q8QE88-F1
#
_cell.length_a   1.000
_cell.length_b   1.000
_cell.length_c   1.000
_cell.angle_alpha   90.00
_cell.angle_beta   90.00
_cell.angle_gamma   90.00
#
_symmetry.space_group_name_H-M   'P 1'
#
loop_
_entity.id
_entity.type
_entity.pdbx_description
1 polymer ?
#
loop_
_entity_poly.entity_id
_entity_poly.type
_entity_poly.pdbx_seq_one_letter_code
_entity_poly.pdbx_strand_id
1 'polypeptide(L)'
;MASATNNSTPQLSSKSPTIRRILREAAELSNSPSPDYTAEPLESDLFEWHFTLRGPPNSAYSEGVYHGRIVLPPTYPLRPPSFRFTTPNGRFEANREICLSISGHHEETWQPAWGIRTAIVALRSFMETDARGQLGGLDTTDAVRRRLAHESGSYACSTCGRTNADLIAESEKRAHEHASSASEEVQVPQELSMGWKDEMQARKDADSKATQGPGSSATPETRRDDESEGAELAEGFVTTAPPTQRTDENRQTVSPAGPPTQATQVQRAPSVTGQANNLHRRPQLQQILGAPNDGVPLWIDRAIVALVILLGAVLFKVLFGF
;
A
#
# COMPACT_ATOMS: atom_id res chain seq x y z
N MET A 1 39.42 21.36 -36.55
CA MET A 1 38.58 21.93 -35.46
C MET A 1 38.05 20.76 -34.66
N ALA A 2 38.16 20.78 -33.34
CA ALA A 2 37.64 19.72 -32.46
C ALA A 2 36.73 20.36 -31.42
N SER A 3 35.44 20.03 -31.45
CA SER A 3 34.45 20.56 -30.51
C SER A 3 34.48 19.74 -29.23
N ALA A 4 34.96 20.33 -28.13
CA ALA A 4 34.84 19.72 -26.81
C ALA A 4 33.39 19.78 -26.33
N THR A 5 32.76 18.61 -26.14
CA THR A 5 31.42 18.50 -25.55
C THR A 5 31.50 18.60 -24.03
N ASN A 6 31.14 19.76 -23.47
CA ASN A 6 31.08 19.95 -22.02
C ASN A 6 29.97 19.07 -21.41
N ASN A 7 30.37 17.97 -20.77
CA ASN A 7 29.44 17.05 -20.13
C ASN A 7 29.15 17.50 -18.68
N SER A 8 28.26 18.48 -18.54
CA SER A 8 27.95 19.14 -17.27
C SER A 8 27.04 18.28 -16.38
N THR A 9 27.62 17.46 -15.50
CA THR A 9 26.85 16.80 -14.43
C THR A 9 26.14 17.84 -13.54
N PRO A 10 24.83 17.73 -13.30
CA PRO A 10 24.08 18.73 -12.54
C PRO A 10 24.48 18.72 -11.05
N GLN A 11 24.87 19.88 -10.52
CA GLN A 11 25.16 20.10 -9.10
C GLN A 11 23.87 20.00 -8.26
N LEU A 12 23.59 18.83 -7.72
CA LEU A 12 22.43 18.53 -6.88
C LEU A 12 22.49 19.31 -5.56
N SER A 13 21.65 20.34 -5.44
CA SER A 13 21.64 21.24 -4.30
C SER A 13 21.03 20.60 -3.04
N SER A 14 21.89 20.12 -2.13
CA SER A 14 21.53 19.57 -0.80
C SER A 14 20.79 20.56 0.13
N LYS A 15 20.55 21.80 -0.33
CA LYS A 15 19.69 22.79 0.34
C LYS A 15 18.20 22.58 0.04
N SER A 16 17.84 21.87 -1.02
CA SER A 16 16.44 21.57 -1.37
C SER A 16 15.77 20.65 -0.33
N PRO A 17 14.59 20.99 0.21
CA PRO A 17 13.83 20.10 1.10
C PRO A 17 13.51 18.74 0.48
N THR A 18 13.17 18.72 -0.82
CA THR A 18 12.91 17.49 -1.59
C THR A 18 14.15 16.59 -1.64
N ILE A 19 15.32 17.15 -1.98
CA ILE A 19 16.57 16.36 -2.02
C ILE A 19 16.93 15.83 -0.62
N ARG A 20 16.71 16.62 0.43
CA ARG A 20 16.89 16.17 1.83
C ARG A 20 15.91 15.06 2.25
N ARG A 21 14.70 15.04 1.69
CA ARG A 21 13.71 13.97 1.92
C ARG A 21 14.14 12.69 1.20
N ILE A 22 14.46 12.80 -0.09
CA ILE A 22 14.92 11.68 -0.94
C ILE A 22 16.17 11.00 -0.34
N LEU A 23 17.18 11.78 0.05
CA LEU A 23 18.40 11.25 0.67
C LEU A 23 18.14 10.61 2.05
N ARG A 24 17.16 11.10 2.81
CA ARG A 24 16.75 10.46 4.08
C ARG A 24 16.11 9.10 3.85
N GLU A 25 15.23 8.98 2.86
CA GLU A 25 14.57 7.72 2.54
C GLU A 25 15.53 6.70 1.93
N ALA A 26 16.53 7.15 1.15
CA ALA A 26 17.60 6.28 0.66
C ALA A 26 18.46 5.74 1.82
N ALA A 27 18.82 6.61 2.77
CA ALA A 27 19.51 6.20 4.00
C ALA A 27 18.64 5.26 4.87
N GLU A 28 17.34 5.50 4.97
CA GLU A 28 16.41 4.63 5.69
C GLU A 28 16.36 3.21 5.09
N LEU A 29 16.20 3.10 3.77
CA LEU A 29 16.16 1.82 3.05
C LEU A 29 17.50 1.07 3.11
N SER A 30 18.62 1.80 3.02
CA SER A 30 19.96 1.23 3.17
C SER A 30 20.24 0.75 4.60
N ASN A 31 19.88 1.54 5.62
CA ASN A 31 20.16 1.23 7.02
C ASN A 31 19.19 0.23 7.63
N SER A 32 18.00 0.02 7.05
CA SER A 32 17.03 -0.98 7.48
C SER A 32 16.52 -1.79 6.28
N PRO A 33 17.36 -2.71 5.75
CA PRO A 33 17.08 -3.52 4.57
C PRO A 33 15.97 -4.55 4.82
N SER A 34 15.39 -5.09 3.74
CA SER A 34 14.32 -6.09 3.81
C SER A 34 14.62 -7.30 2.91
N PRO A 35 14.28 -8.54 3.33
CA PRO A 35 14.37 -9.72 2.46
C PRO A 35 13.26 -9.77 1.39
N ASP A 36 12.19 -8.98 1.56
CA ASP A 36 11.06 -8.90 0.63
C ASP A 36 11.27 -7.88 -0.49
N TYR A 37 12.04 -6.81 -0.27
CA TYR A 37 12.25 -5.75 -1.26
C TYR A 37 13.54 -4.95 -1.06
N THR A 38 14.05 -4.41 -2.16
CA THR A 38 15.06 -3.35 -2.21
C THR A 38 14.58 -2.20 -3.09
N ALA A 39 14.97 -0.96 -2.79
CA ALA A 39 14.82 0.17 -3.70
C ALA A 39 15.89 1.24 -3.46
N GLU A 40 16.49 1.70 -4.55
CA GLU A 40 17.69 2.54 -4.55
C GLU A 40 17.59 3.58 -5.69
N PRO A 41 18.02 4.84 -5.49
CA PRO A 41 18.06 5.86 -6.54
C PRO A 41 19.13 5.52 -7.60
N LEU A 42 18.93 5.97 -8.84
CA LEU A 42 19.97 5.87 -9.87
C LEU A 42 21.13 6.84 -9.56
N GLU A 43 22.36 6.37 -9.79
CA GLU A 43 23.58 7.19 -9.68
C GLU A 43 23.53 8.46 -10.54
N SER A 44 22.81 8.40 -11.67
CA SER A 44 22.61 9.51 -12.61
C SER A 44 21.49 10.48 -12.24
N ASP A 45 20.50 10.06 -11.43
CA ASP A 45 19.35 10.89 -11.07
C ASP A 45 18.67 10.41 -9.76
N LEU A 46 18.69 11.25 -8.73
CA LEU A 46 18.03 10.99 -7.45
C LEU A 46 16.49 11.00 -7.53
N PHE A 47 15.91 11.53 -8.62
CA PHE A 47 14.46 11.53 -8.86
C PHE A 47 13.99 10.26 -9.57
N GLU A 48 14.88 9.40 -10.06
CA GLU A 48 14.50 8.08 -10.60
C GLU A 48 15.11 6.95 -9.77
N TRP A 49 14.25 6.03 -9.35
CA TRP A 49 14.63 4.92 -8.48
C TRP A 49 14.33 3.60 -9.15
N HIS A 50 15.18 2.61 -8.91
CA HIS A 50 14.91 1.22 -9.23
C HIS A 50 14.42 0.51 -7.97
N PHE A 51 13.43 -0.38 -8.11
CA PHE A 51 12.96 -1.23 -7.03
C PHE A 51 12.85 -2.69 -7.48
N THR A 52 13.04 -3.62 -6.56
CA THR A 52 12.79 -5.05 -6.77
C THR A 52 12.04 -5.59 -5.56
N LEU A 53 10.95 -6.32 -5.78
CA LEU A 53 10.17 -6.93 -4.70
C LEU A 53 9.81 -8.38 -4.98
N ARG A 54 9.75 -9.20 -3.94
CA ARG A 54 9.12 -10.53 -3.94
C ARG A 54 7.60 -10.36 -4.04
N GLY A 55 6.93 -11.21 -4.79
CA GLY A 55 5.47 -11.22 -4.87
C GLY A 55 4.80 -11.45 -3.50
N PRO A 56 3.51 -11.11 -3.34
CA PRO A 56 2.77 -11.42 -2.13
C PRO A 56 2.75 -12.94 -1.84
N PRO A 57 2.94 -13.37 -0.58
CA PRO A 57 2.88 -14.79 -0.21
C PRO A 57 1.47 -15.35 -0.40
N ASN A 58 1.34 -16.66 -0.62
CA ASN A 58 0.06 -17.37 -0.82
C ASN A 58 -0.78 -16.90 -2.05
N SER A 59 -0.23 -16.03 -2.90
CA SER A 59 -0.89 -15.46 -4.08
C SER A 59 -0.49 -16.18 -5.38
N ALA A 60 -1.07 -15.77 -6.51
CA ALA A 60 -0.61 -16.21 -7.84
C ALA A 60 0.79 -15.69 -8.25
N TYR A 61 1.44 -14.91 -7.39
CA TYR A 61 2.73 -14.23 -7.62
C TYR A 61 3.84 -14.69 -6.64
N SER A 62 3.59 -15.64 -5.73
CA SER A 62 4.48 -15.94 -4.58
C SER A 62 5.93 -16.25 -4.97
N GLU A 63 6.13 -17.06 -6.00
CA GLU A 63 7.46 -17.46 -6.50
C GLU A 63 8.13 -16.36 -7.35
N GLY A 64 7.47 -15.21 -7.50
CA GLY A 64 7.88 -14.14 -8.40
C GLY A 64 8.77 -13.11 -7.74
N VAL A 65 9.71 -12.58 -8.50
CA VAL A 65 10.52 -11.42 -8.15
C VAL A 65 10.39 -10.39 -9.26
N TYR A 66 9.92 -9.20 -8.93
CA TYR A 66 9.48 -8.21 -9.89
C TYR A 66 10.29 -6.92 -9.74
N HIS A 67 10.95 -6.51 -10.82
CA HIS A 67 11.71 -5.28 -10.90
C HIS A 67 10.90 -4.17 -11.56
N GLY A 68 11.11 -2.93 -11.13
CA GLY A 68 10.40 -1.77 -11.62
C GLY A 68 11.14 -0.46 -11.34
N ARG A 69 10.52 0.65 -11.76
CA ARG A 69 11.04 2.01 -11.60
C ARG A 69 10.01 2.88 -10.91
N ILE A 70 10.47 3.75 -10.02
CA ILE A 70 9.71 4.83 -9.38
C ILE A 70 10.23 6.15 -9.95
N VAL A 71 9.34 7.06 -10.35
CA VAL A 71 9.69 8.41 -10.79
C VAL A 71 9.13 9.41 -9.78
N LEU A 72 10.00 10.21 -9.18
CA LEU A 72 9.64 11.20 -8.17
C LEU A 72 9.42 12.56 -8.84
N PRO A 73 8.29 13.25 -8.63
CA PRO A 73 8.12 14.59 -9.15
C PRO A 73 9.08 15.57 -8.46
N PRO A 74 9.49 16.68 -9.11
CA PRO A 74 10.28 17.75 -8.48
C PRO A 74 9.66 18.35 -7.21
N THR A 75 8.34 18.15 -7.01
CA THR A 75 7.56 18.56 -5.83
C THR A 75 7.41 17.46 -4.76
N TYR A 76 8.09 16.32 -4.88
CA TYR A 76 8.06 15.25 -3.86
C TYR A 76 8.54 15.79 -2.48
N PRO A 77 7.94 15.40 -1.35
CA PRO A 77 6.84 14.45 -1.18
C PRO A 77 5.44 15.09 -1.22
N LEU A 78 5.30 16.35 -1.65
CA LEU A 78 3.98 17.03 -1.71
C LEU A 78 3.06 16.46 -2.80
N ARG A 79 3.64 15.81 -3.82
CA ARG A 79 2.92 14.99 -4.79
C ARG A 79 3.39 13.53 -4.74
N PRO A 80 2.50 12.57 -5.04
CA PRO A 80 2.87 11.16 -5.18
C PRO A 80 3.84 10.92 -6.35
N PRO A 81 4.64 9.85 -6.28
CA PRO A 81 5.44 9.37 -7.41
C PRO A 81 4.59 8.69 -8.50
N SER A 82 5.20 8.35 -9.65
CA SER A 82 4.65 7.35 -10.58
C SER A 82 5.44 6.04 -10.53
N PHE A 83 4.77 4.92 -10.82
CA PHE A 83 5.35 3.57 -10.78
C PHE A 83 5.16 2.86 -12.11
N ARG A 84 6.13 2.01 -12.47
CA ARG A 84 6.07 1.08 -13.60
C ARG A 84 6.85 -0.19 -13.27
N PHE A 85 6.26 -1.36 -13.48
CA PHE A 85 7.02 -2.61 -13.48
C PHE A 85 7.75 -2.75 -14.81
N THR A 86 9.00 -3.21 -14.77
CA THR A 86 9.79 -3.53 -15.98
C THR A 86 9.74 -5.03 -16.28
N THR A 87 9.66 -5.86 -15.24
CA THR A 87 9.42 -7.29 -15.32
C THR A 87 7.93 -7.58 -15.59
N PRO A 88 7.57 -8.36 -16.63
CA PRO A 88 6.19 -8.79 -16.87
C PRO A 88 5.66 -9.66 -15.72
N ASN A 89 4.44 -9.38 -15.26
CA ASN A 89 3.85 -10.04 -14.09
C ASN A 89 2.38 -10.47 -14.27
N GLY A 90 1.73 -10.11 -15.39
CA GLY A 90 0.33 -10.45 -15.67
C GLY A 90 -0.70 -9.66 -14.86
N ARG A 91 -0.24 -8.74 -14.01
CA ARG A 91 -1.06 -7.82 -13.22
C ARG A 91 -1.05 -6.41 -13.82
N PHE A 92 0.14 -5.96 -14.20
CA PHE A 92 0.41 -4.64 -14.75
C PHE A 92 1.17 -4.78 -16.08
N GLU A 93 0.89 -3.90 -17.02
CA GLU A 93 1.57 -3.82 -18.31
C GLU A 93 3.03 -3.36 -18.10
N ALA A 94 3.98 -4.11 -18.66
CA ALA A 94 5.40 -3.84 -18.48
C ALA A 94 5.80 -2.52 -19.15
N ASN A 95 6.49 -1.66 -18.40
CA ASN A 95 6.91 -0.29 -18.73
C ASN A 95 5.77 0.74 -18.86
N ARG A 96 4.51 0.36 -18.59
CA ARG A 96 3.39 1.29 -18.47
C ARG A 96 3.35 1.92 -17.07
N GLU A 97 2.89 3.17 -16.99
CA GLU A 97 2.58 3.80 -15.71
C GLU A 97 1.30 3.22 -15.09
N ILE A 98 1.32 3.05 -13.77
CA ILE A 98 0.26 2.36 -13.01
C ILE A 98 -0.53 3.38 -12.17
N CYS A 99 -1.86 3.33 -12.28
CA CYS A 99 -2.76 4.15 -11.45
C CYS A 99 -3.23 3.41 -10.20
N LEU A 100 -2.82 3.92 -9.04
CA LEU A 100 -3.18 3.48 -7.69
C LEU A 100 -3.41 4.71 -6.80
N SER A 101 -4.07 4.56 -5.66
CA SER A 101 -4.25 5.61 -4.62
C SER A 101 -2.96 6.04 -3.90
N ILE A 102 -1.80 5.59 -4.39
CA ILE A 102 -0.46 5.98 -3.94
C ILE A 102 0.35 6.68 -5.05
N SER A 103 -0.25 6.92 -6.23
CA SER A 103 0.44 7.35 -7.45
C SER A 103 -0.10 8.66 -8.04
N GLY A 104 0.66 9.25 -8.98
CA GLY A 104 0.39 10.51 -9.68
C GLY A 104 -1.04 10.79 -10.19
N HIS A 105 -1.89 9.78 -10.34
CA HIS A 105 -3.27 9.96 -10.82
C HIS A 105 -4.32 10.15 -9.71
N HIS A 106 -3.91 10.03 -8.44
CA HIS A 106 -4.78 10.18 -7.27
C HIS A 106 -4.14 11.09 -6.21
N GLU A 107 -3.75 12.31 -6.60
CA GLU A 107 -3.13 13.31 -5.71
C GLU A 107 -3.99 13.60 -4.46
N GLU A 108 -5.31 13.42 -4.54
CA GLU A 108 -6.27 13.61 -3.43
C GLU A 108 -6.19 12.53 -2.33
N THR A 109 -5.60 11.37 -2.61
CA THR A 109 -5.44 10.28 -1.62
C THR A 109 -4.00 10.14 -1.10
N TRP A 110 -3.03 10.80 -1.74
CA TRP A 110 -1.63 10.78 -1.32
C TRP A 110 -1.40 11.58 -0.05
N GLN A 111 -0.62 11.03 0.88
CA GLN A 111 -0.16 11.72 2.08
C GLN A 111 1.36 11.96 2.01
N PRO A 112 1.85 13.22 2.10
CA PRO A 112 3.29 13.51 2.15
C PRO A 112 4.06 12.88 3.32
N ALA A 113 3.36 12.27 4.29
CA ALA A 113 3.95 11.46 5.36
C ALA A 113 4.43 10.09 4.87
N TRP A 114 3.83 9.53 3.81
CA TRP A 114 4.25 8.27 3.21
C TRP A 114 5.59 8.41 2.49
N GLY A 115 6.40 7.36 2.51
CA GLY A 115 7.69 7.28 1.82
C GLY A 115 7.77 6.12 0.83
N ILE A 116 8.92 6.01 0.16
CA ILE A 116 9.24 4.95 -0.81
C ILE A 116 9.02 3.56 -0.19
N ARG A 117 9.41 3.34 1.07
CA ARG A 117 9.14 2.09 1.79
C ARG A 117 7.64 1.78 1.86
N THR A 118 6.84 2.74 2.34
CA THR A 118 5.37 2.62 2.45
C THR A 118 4.75 2.34 1.08
N ALA A 119 5.22 3.05 0.05
CA ALA A 119 4.76 2.91 -1.32
C ALA A 119 5.06 1.54 -1.92
N ILE A 120 6.25 0.96 -1.67
CA ILE A 120 6.62 -0.38 -2.16
C ILE A 120 5.79 -1.47 -1.46
N VAL A 121 5.61 -1.36 -0.14
CA VAL A 121 4.75 -2.29 0.62
C VAL A 121 3.30 -2.23 0.10
N ALA A 122 2.76 -1.03 -0.12
CA ALA A 122 1.44 -0.86 -0.71
C ALA A 122 1.37 -1.40 -2.16
N LEU A 123 2.37 -1.12 -3.01
CA LEU A 123 2.45 -1.61 -4.39
C LEU A 123 2.47 -3.14 -4.47
N ARG A 124 3.16 -3.81 -3.53
CA ARG A 124 3.13 -5.27 -3.37
C ARG A 124 1.70 -5.76 -3.09
N SER A 125 1.03 -5.21 -2.08
CA SER A 125 -0.36 -5.57 -1.75
C SER A 125 -1.35 -5.27 -2.89
N PHE A 126 -1.13 -4.20 -3.66
CA PHE A 126 -1.97 -3.88 -4.82
C PHE A 126 -1.93 -4.93 -5.93
N MET A 127 -0.94 -5.83 -5.96
CA MET A 127 -0.89 -6.91 -6.94
C MET A 127 -2.07 -7.89 -6.81
N GLU A 128 -2.64 -8.04 -5.61
CA GLU A 128 -3.72 -8.99 -5.30
C GLU A 128 -5.13 -8.41 -5.52
N THR A 129 -5.23 -7.11 -5.84
CA THR A 129 -6.54 -6.43 -6.04
C THR A 129 -7.17 -6.77 -7.40
N ASP A 130 -8.29 -6.15 -7.78
CA ASP A 130 -8.88 -6.29 -9.13
C ASP A 130 -8.20 -5.32 -10.11
N ALA A 131 -7.98 -5.74 -11.36
CA ALA A 131 -7.36 -4.94 -12.42
C ALA A 131 -8.38 -4.08 -13.20
N ARG A 132 -9.67 -4.44 -13.14
CA ARG A 132 -10.72 -3.82 -13.96
C ARG A 132 -10.86 -2.33 -13.62
N GLY A 133 -10.70 -1.49 -14.65
CA GLY A 133 -10.76 -0.03 -14.54
C GLY A 133 -9.44 0.66 -14.17
N GLN A 134 -8.37 -0.06 -13.83
CA GLN A 134 -7.06 0.54 -13.53
C GLN A 134 -6.24 0.76 -14.81
N LEU A 135 -5.64 1.96 -14.96
CA LEU A 135 -4.70 2.23 -16.06
C LEU A 135 -3.45 1.36 -15.91
N GLY A 136 -3.06 0.70 -17.00
CA GLY A 136 -1.96 -0.27 -16.99
C GLY A 136 -2.29 -1.58 -16.30
N GLY A 137 -3.52 -1.79 -15.80
CA GLY A 137 -3.98 -3.06 -15.27
C GLY A 137 -4.19 -4.10 -16.38
N LEU A 138 -3.80 -5.35 -16.11
CA LEU A 138 -4.02 -6.49 -17.00
C LEU A 138 -4.93 -7.51 -16.31
N ASP A 139 -6.03 -7.87 -16.98
CA ASP A 139 -6.84 -9.02 -16.59
C ASP A 139 -6.26 -10.28 -17.25
N THR A 140 -5.70 -11.17 -16.42
CA THR A 140 -5.08 -12.43 -16.86
C THR A 140 -5.37 -13.54 -15.88
N THR A 141 -5.36 -14.79 -16.34
CA THR A 141 -5.61 -15.94 -15.47
C THR A 141 -4.41 -16.20 -14.56
N ASP A 142 -4.66 -16.74 -13.37
CA ASP A 142 -3.58 -17.08 -12.43
C ASP A 142 -2.58 -18.11 -12.98
N ALA A 143 -2.96 -18.89 -13.99
CA ALA A 143 -2.03 -19.77 -14.70
C ALA A 143 -0.95 -18.97 -15.46
N VAL A 144 -1.32 -17.83 -16.06
CA VAL A 144 -0.37 -16.90 -16.69
C VAL A 144 0.46 -16.18 -15.63
N ARG A 145 -0.17 -15.71 -14.54
CA ARG A 145 0.53 -15.04 -13.42
C ARG A 145 1.59 -15.94 -12.78
N ARG A 146 1.26 -17.19 -12.47
CA ARG A 146 2.21 -18.17 -11.89
C ARG A 146 3.34 -18.53 -12.87
N ARG A 147 3.07 -18.61 -14.18
CA ARG A 147 4.13 -18.83 -15.18
C ARG A 147 5.09 -17.64 -15.24
N LEU A 148 4.56 -16.42 -15.30
CA LEU A 148 5.36 -15.19 -15.26
C LEU A 148 6.13 -15.04 -13.94
N ALA A 149 5.56 -15.46 -12.81
CA ALA A 149 6.27 -15.53 -11.53
C ALA A 149 7.52 -16.43 -11.62
N HIS A 150 7.38 -17.65 -12.10
CA HIS A 150 8.52 -18.57 -12.28
C HIS A 150 9.56 -18.04 -13.30
N GLU A 151 9.12 -17.36 -14.37
CA GLU A 151 10.02 -16.76 -15.36
C GLU A 151 10.75 -15.52 -14.79
N SER A 152 10.12 -14.77 -13.88
CA SER A 152 10.55 -13.43 -13.44
C SER A 152 11.91 -13.35 -12.76
N GLY A 153 12.34 -14.40 -12.03
CA GLY A 153 13.65 -14.40 -11.36
C GLY A 153 14.83 -14.30 -12.34
N SER A 154 14.65 -14.79 -13.57
CA SER A 154 15.65 -14.73 -14.66
C SER A 154 15.66 -13.41 -15.43
N TYR A 155 14.72 -12.51 -15.17
CA TYR A 155 14.66 -11.20 -15.82
C TYR A 155 15.89 -10.36 -15.45
N ALA A 156 16.58 -9.81 -16.45
CA ALA A 156 17.68 -8.87 -16.27
C ALA A 156 17.27 -7.46 -16.66
N CYS A 157 17.60 -6.47 -15.82
CA CYS A 157 17.23 -5.09 -16.06
C CYS A 157 18.13 -4.41 -17.10
N SER A 158 17.53 -3.75 -18.09
CA SER A 158 18.27 -3.06 -19.16
C SER A 158 19.13 -1.87 -18.71
N THR A 159 18.87 -1.30 -17.52
CA THR A 159 19.61 -0.13 -17.00
C THR A 159 20.80 -0.54 -16.13
N CYS A 160 20.61 -1.49 -15.19
CA CYS A 160 21.65 -1.90 -14.24
C CYS A 160 22.30 -3.26 -14.54
N GLY A 161 21.81 -4.00 -15.54
CA GLY A 161 22.38 -5.28 -16.00
C GLY A 161 22.22 -6.48 -15.05
N ARG A 162 21.76 -6.27 -13.81
CA ARG A 162 21.56 -7.32 -12.79
C ARG A 162 20.27 -8.11 -13.01
N THR A 163 20.24 -9.37 -12.58
CA THR A 163 19.01 -10.16 -12.56
C THR A 163 18.16 -9.86 -11.32
N ASN A 164 16.87 -10.14 -11.43
CA ASN A 164 15.93 -10.05 -10.32
C ASN A 164 16.32 -10.95 -9.14
N ALA A 165 16.83 -12.16 -9.41
CA ALA A 165 17.35 -13.06 -8.39
C ALA A 165 18.54 -12.45 -7.64
N ASP A 166 19.54 -11.89 -8.35
CA ASP A 166 20.73 -11.28 -7.73
C ASP A 166 20.38 -10.09 -6.83
N LEU A 167 19.38 -9.30 -7.23
CA LEU A 167 18.94 -8.09 -6.52
C LEU A 167 18.25 -8.43 -5.19
N ILE A 168 17.42 -9.48 -5.17
CA ILE A 168 16.76 -9.93 -3.93
C ILE A 168 17.70 -10.76 -3.05
N ALA A 169 18.56 -11.61 -3.62
CA ALA A 169 19.53 -12.39 -2.83
C ALA A 169 20.50 -11.47 -2.04
N GLU A 170 20.92 -10.34 -2.63
CA GLU A 170 21.70 -9.34 -1.91
C GLU A 170 20.89 -8.58 -0.84
N SER A 171 19.61 -8.29 -1.10
CA SER A 171 18.72 -7.65 -0.12
C SER A 171 18.46 -8.54 1.10
N GLU A 172 18.24 -9.83 0.86
CA GLU A 172 18.09 -10.86 1.89
C GLU A 172 19.38 -11.08 2.68
N LYS A 173 20.54 -11.12 2.00
CA LYS A 173 21.84 -11.14 2.67
C LYS A 173 22.03 -9.92 3.59
N ARG A 174 21.78 -8.69 3.08
CA ARG A 174 21.85 -7.45 3.88
C ARG A 174 20.92 -7.49 5.10
N ALA A 175 19.70 -8.01 4.93
CA ALA A 175 18.75 -8.19 6.03
C ALA A 175 19.23 -9.19 7.09
N HIS A 176 19.82 -10.31 6.68
CA HIS A 176 20.40 -11.30 7.60
C HIS A 176 21.62 -10.74 8.35
N GLU A 177 22.53 -10.04 7.66
CA GLU A 177 23.70 -9.40 8.27
C GLU A 177 23.27 -8.34 9.29
N HIS A 178 22.32 -7.47 8.95
CA HIS A 178 21.77 -6.46 9.87
C HIS A 178 21.06 -7.10 11.09
N ALA A 179 20.29 -8.17 10.90
CA ALA A 179 19.64 -8.89 12.01
C ALA A 179 20.65 -9.59 12.93
N SER A 180 21.79 -10.04 12.38
CA SER A 180 22.88 -10.64 13.16
C SER A 180 23.59 -9.59 14.01
N SER A 181 24.01 -8.46 13.42
CA SER A 181 24.66 -7.38 14.19
C SER A 181 23.74 -6.78 15.26
N ALA A 182 22.45 -6.64 14.97
CA ALA A 182 21.47 -6.11 15.93
C ALA A 182 21.16 -7.06 17.10
N SER A 183 21.60 -8.33 17.06
CA SER A 183 21.44 -9.28 18.16
C SER A 183 22.72 -9.53 18.96
N GLU A 184 23.91 -9.24 18.42
CA GLU A 184 25.16 -9.26 19.19
C GLU A 184 25.29 -8.10 20.19
N GLU A 185 24.65 -6.95 19.94
CA GLU A 185 24.77 -5.75 20.78
C GLU A 185 23.99 -5.86 22.12
N VAL A 186 23.14 -6.88 22.30
CA VAL A 186 22.34 -7.10 23.52
C VAL A 186 23.00 -8.11 24.47
N GLN A 187 24.16 -7.77 25.02
CA GLN A 187 24.72 -8.48 26.17
C GLN A 187 23.90 -8.15 27.43
N VAL A 188 22.90 -8.98 27.74
CA VAL A 188 22.13 -8.90 29.00
C VAL A 188 23.08 -9.13 30.19
N PRO A 189 23.25 -8.18 31.12
CA PRO A 189 24.09 -8.38 32.29
C PRO A 189 23.61 -9.56 33.13
N GLN A 190 24.55 -10.44 33.53
CA GLN A 190 24.23 -11.71 34.18
C GLN A 190 23.42 -11.56 35.49
N GLU A 191 23.54 -10.42 36.15
CA GLU A 191 22.78 -10.04 37.36
C GLU A 191 21.26 -9.98 37.10
N LEU A 192 20.82 -9.53 35.92
CA LEU A 192 19.41 -9.51 35.55
C LEU A 192 18.85 -10.90 35.23
N SER A 193 19.71 -11.91 35.01
CA SER A 193 19.30 -13.28 34.68
C SER A 193 18.92 -14.13 35.90
N MET A 194 19.29 -13.73 37.12
CA MET A 194 19.10 -14.59 38.31
C MET A 194 17.75 -14.35 39.01
N GLY A 195 17.37 -13.10 39.24
CA GLY A 195 16.20 -12.74 40.06
C GLY A 195 14.89 -13.44 39.66
N TRP A 196 14.57 -13.47 38.35
CA TRP A 196 13.36 -14.13 37.84
C TRP A 196 13.32 -15.65 38.10
N LYS A 197 14.49 -16.28 38.15
CA LYS A 197 14.61 -17.74 38.29
C LYS A 197 14.35 -18.19 39.73
N ASP A 198 14.90 -17.44 40.68
CA ASP A 198 14.69 -17.68 42.10
C ASP A 198 13.25 -17.34 42.52
N GLU A 199 12.66 -16.28 41.95
CA GLU A 199 11.26 -15.92 42.21
C GLU A 199 10.26 -16.98 41.68
N MET A 200 10.50 -17.52 40.48
CA MET A 200 9.71 -18.63 39.93
C MET A 200 9.85 -19.92 40.75
N GLN A 201 11.05 -20.20 41.28
CA GLN A 201 11.27 -21.36 42.14
C GLN A 201 10.58 -21.19 43.51
N ALA A 202 10.70 -20.02 44.14
CA ALA A 202 10.02 -19.70 45.40
C ALA A 202 8.48 -19.81 45.31
N ARG A 203 7.89 -19.34 44.19
CA ARG A 203 6.45 -19.51 43.92
C ARG A 203 6.04 -20.98 43.84
N LYS A 204 6.85 -21.83 43.20
CA LYS A 204 6.62 -23.28 43.05
C LYS A 204 6.77 -24.04 44.38
N ASP A 205 7.72 -23.64 45.22
CA ASP A 205 7.95 -24.26 46.53
C ASP A 205 6.91 -23.85 47.57
N ALA A 206 6.26 -22.68 47.40
CA ALA A 206 5.11 -22.26 48.20
C ALA A 206 3.84 -23.07 47.86
N ASP A 207 3.51 -23.20 46.58
CA ASP A 207 2.32 -23.93 46.10
C ASP A 207 2.36 -25.42 46.49
N SER A 208 3.56 -26.02 46.45
CA SER A 208 3.84 -27.40 46.88
C SER A 208 3.56 -27.70 48.36
N LYS A 209 3.22 -26.69 49.18
CA LYS A 209 3.05 -26.80 50.64
C LYS A 209 1.58 -26.76 51.11
N ALA A 210 0.62 -26.58 50.21
CA ALA A 210 -0.77 -26.24 50.52
C ALA A 210 -1.78 -27.42 50.47
N THR A 211 -1.37 -28.69 50.62
CA THR A 211 -2.30 -29.83 50.42
C THR A 211 -2.07 -31.01 51.38
N GLN A 212 -2.51 -30.90 52.64
CA GLN A 212 -2.72 -32.05 53.57
C GLN A 212 -3.96 -31.93 54.48
N GLY A 213 -5.16 -31.75 53.88
CA GLY A 213 -6.47 -32.13 54.45
C GLY A 213 -7.00 -31.36 55.70
N PRO A 214 -8.11 -31.82 56.32
CA PRO A 214 -9.26 -32.48 55.68
C PRO A 214 -10.66 -32.07 56.25
N GLY A 215 -11.72 -32.15 55.41
CA GLY A 215 -13.07 -32.55 55.90
C GLY A 215 -14.29 -31.63 55.67
N SER A 216 -15.41 -32.28 55.31
CA SER A 216 -16.83 -31.90 55.49
C SER A 216 -17.46 -30.59 54.92
N SER A 217 -18.11 -30.76 53.77
CA SER A 217 -19.58 -30.61 53.58
C SER A 217 -20.37 -29.45 54.25
N ALA A 218 -20.80 -28.47 53.45
CA ALA A 218 -22.16 -27.86 53.49
C ALA A 218 -22.46 -27.08 52.19
N THR A 219 -23.74 -26.90 51.85
CA THR A 219 -24.24 -26.03 50.75
C THR A 219 -24.63 -24.62 51.27
N PRO A 220 -24.85 -23.61 50.39
CA PRO A 220 -24.57 -22.21 50.72
C PRO A 220 -25.80 -21.35 51.09
N GLU A 221 -25.57 -20.23 51.80
CA GLU A 221 -26.41 -19.03 51.64
C GLU A 221 -25.74 -17.70 52.10
N THR A 222 -26.32 -16.58 51.64
CA THR A 222 -26.20 -15.19 52.14
C THR A 222 -24.82 -14.50 52.33
N ARG A 223 -24.39 -13.81 51.26
CA ARG A 223 -24.25 -12.32 51.15
C ARG A 223 -23.53 -11.46 52.24
N ARG A 224 -22.63 -10.60 51.72
CA ARG A 224 -22.31 -9.20 52.12
C ARG A 224 -21.43 -8.98 53.36
N ASP A 225 -20.55 -7.96 53.42
CA ASP A 225 -19.85 -7.03 52.49
C ASP A 225 -18.57 -6.55 53.28
N ASP A 226 -17.54 -5.83 52.83
CA ASP A 226 -17.19 -5.05 51.62
C ASP A 226 -15.62 -4.97 51.50
N GLU A 227 -15.07 -4.04 50.69
CA GLU A 227 -13.65 -3.59 50.61
C GLU A 227 -12.57 -4.57 50.03
N SER A 228 -11.57 -4.15 49.23
CA SER A 228 -11.27 -2.86 48.55
C SER A 228 -10.24 -3.02 47.40
N GLU A 229 -9.97 -1.91 46.70
CA GLU A 229 -8.85 -1.63 45.75
C GLU A 229 -8.77 -2.38 44.39
N GLY A 230 -8.47 -1.63 43.31
CA GLY A 230 -8.49 -2.15 41.93
C GLY A 230 -8.10 -1.17 40.81
N ALA A 231 -7.05 -0.38 41.02
CA ALA A 231 -6.26 0.41 40.04
C ALA A 231 -6.96 1.02 38.79
N GLU A 232 -7.06 2.35 38.73
CA GLU A 232 -7.30 3.09 37.48
C GLU A 232 -6.14 2.91 36.46
N LEU A 233 -6.48 2.77 35.18
CA LEU A 233 -5.52 2.86 34.07
C LEU A 233 -5.69 4.23 33.37
N ALA A 234 -4.59 4.96 33.22
CA ALA A 234 -4.61 6.33 32.71
C ALA A 234 -4.66 6.41 31.17
N GLU A 235 -5.80 6.83 30.61
CA GLU A 235 -5.88 7.23 29.20
C GLU A 235 -5.43 8.69 29.01
N GLY A 236 -4.18 8.87 28.57
CA GLY A 236 -3.57 10.17 28.30
C GLY A 236 -3.93 10.78 26.94
N PHE A 237 -5.21 11.11 26.69
CA PHE A 237 -5.60 11.85 25.47
C PHE A 237 -5.19 13.33 25.53
N VAL A 238 -4.19 13.73 24.75
CA VAL A 238 -3.75 15.14 24.63
C VAL A 238 -4.39 15.80 23.41
N THR A 239 -5.37 16.69 23.65
CA THR A 239 -5.90 17.61 22.63
C THR A 239 -5.98 19.02 23.21
N THR A 240 -5.17 19.96 22.70
CA THR A 240 -5.25 21.38 23.07
C THR A 240 -5.08 22.28 21.84
N ALA A 241 -6.20 22.81 21.34
CA ALA A 241 -6.21 23.95 20.42
C ALA A 241 -6.75 25.19 21.17
N PRO A 242 -6.12 26.37 21.04
CA PRO A 242 -6.55 27.58 21.75
C PRO A 242 -7.79 28.23 21.09
N PRO A 243 -8.61 28.99 21.85
CA PRO A 243 -9.86 29.55 21.35
C PRO A 243 -9.68 30.87 20.58
N THR A 244 -10.32 30.98 19.42
CA THR A 244 -10.41 32.23 18.66
C THR A 244 -11.57 33.09 19.18
N GLN A 245 -11.28 34.32 19.62
CA GLN A 245 -12.33 35.28 20.00
C GLN A 245 -13.04 35.85 18.76
N ARG A 246 -14.29 36.31 18.96
CA ARG A 246 -15.15 36.88 17.93
C ARG A 246 -15.46 38.34 18.26
N THR A 247 -15.18 39.24 17.32
CA THR A 247 -15.63 40.64 17.35
C THR A 247 -15.99 41.06 15.93
N ASP A 248 -17.21 41.54 15.74
CA ASP A 248 -17.73 41.99 14.46
C ASP A 248 -17.22 43.40 14.11
N GLU A 249 -17.00 43.71 12.82
CA GLU A 249 -17.89 44.60 12.06
C GLU A 249 -17.37 44.93 10.64
N ASN A 250 -18.33 44.93 9.68
CA ASN A 250 -18.52 45.96 8.65
C ASN A 250 -17.32 46.41 7.76
N ARG A 251 -17.39 46.13 6.43
CA ARG A 251 -17.58 47.18 5.39
C ARG A 251 -17.37 46.70 3.92
N GLN A 252 -18.39 46.95 3.08
CA GLN A 252 -18.42 47.18 1.61
C GLN A 252 -17.44 46.39 0.70
N THR A 253 -17.86 45.46 -0.16
CA THR A 253 -18.56 45.69 -1.46
C THR A 253 -17.88 46.68 -2.44
N VAL A 254 -16.87 46.23 -3.19
CA VAL A 254 -16.58 46.70 -4.57
C VAL A 254 -16.06 45.53 -5.40
N SER A 255 -16.49 45.41 -6.66
CA SER A 255 -15.93 44.47 -7.64
C SER A 255 -15.48 45.22 -8.90
N PRO A 256 -14.25 44.97 -9.39
CA PRO A 256 -13.89 45.16 -10.80
C PRO A 256 -13.84 43.77 -11.49
N ALA A 257 -14.64 43.46 -12.51
CA ALA A 257 -14.75 44.12 -13.81
C ALA A 257 -13.49 43.96 -14.69
N GLY A 258 -13.37 42.80 -15.33
CA GLY A 258 -12.59 42.66 -16.57
C GLY A 258 -13.53 42.77 -17.79
N PRO A 259 -13.07 43.41 -18.87
CA PRO A 259 -13.26 42.85 -20.22
C PRO A 259 -12.07 43.21 -21.16
N PRO A 260 -12.08 42.90 -22.48
CA PRO A 260 -12.98 42.01 -23.22
C PRO A 260 -12.24 40.89 -23.99
N THR A 261 -12.92 39.76 -24.19
CA THR A 261 -12.59 38.82 -25.28
C THR A 261 -13.10 39.40 -26.61
N GLN A 262 -12.26 39.46 -27.65
CA GLN A 262 -12.71 39.77 -29.00
C GLN A 262 -13.16 38.49 -29.73
N ALA A 263 -14.26 38.59 -30.49
CA ALA A 263 -14.71 37.54 -31.39
C ALA A 263 -14.47 37.97 -32.85
N THR A 264 -14.00 37.05 -33.71
CA THR A 264 -13.95 37.29 -35.17
C THR A 264 -14.21 36.00 -35.95
N GLN A 265 -15.37 36.01 -36.60
CA GLN A 265 -15.77 35.36 -37.84
C GLN A 265 -14.96 34.17 -38.41
N VAL A 266 -15.66 33.04 -38.46
CA VAL A 266 -15.80 32.10 -39.60
C VAL A 266 -15.17 32.56 -40.93
N GLN A 267 -14.35 31.70 -41.54
CA GLN A 267 -14.29 31.58 -43.01
C GLN A 267 -13.95 30.15 -43.48
N ARG A 268 -14.13 29.88 -44.78
CA ARG A 268 -14.16 28.53 -45.39
C ARG A 268 -12.80 28.04 -45.90
N ALA A 269 -12.66 26.72 -45.95
CA ALA A 269 -11.62 26.05 -46.75
C ALA A 269 -11.95 26.03 -48.25
N PRO A 270 -10.95 26.01 -49.15
CA PRO A 270 -11.08 25.53 -50.52
C PRO A 270 -10.87 24.00 -50.58
N SER A 271 -11.71 23.31 -51.33
CA SER A 271 -11.62 21.85 -51.56
C SER A 271 -10.82 21.52 -52.82
N VAL A 272 -10.02 20.45 -52.79
CA VAL A 272 -9.44 19.81 -53.99
C VAL A 272 -10.18 18.49 -54.24
N THR A 273 -10.50 18.22 -55.51
CA THR A 273 -11.39 17.13 -55.93
C THR A 273 -10.61 15.92 -56.46
N GLY A 274 -11.02 14.71 -56.10
CA GLY A 274 -10.54 13.45 -56.69
C GLY A 274 -11.62 12.37 -56.63
N GLN A 275 -12.00 11.81 -57.78
CA GLN A 275 -13.08 10.81 -57.93
C GLN A 275 -12.66 9.45 -57.32
N ALA A 276 -13.49 8.61 -56.68
CA ALA A 276 -14.93 8.31 -56.71
C ALA A 276 -15.38 7.24 -57.74
N ASN A 277 -15.61 6.00 -57.28
CA ASN A 277 -16.64 5.02 -57.70
C ASN A 277 -16.52 3.73 -56.83
N ASN A 278 -17.53 3.31 -56.05
CA ASN A 278 -18.71 2.46 -56.41
C ASN A 278 -18.36 0.94 -56.56
N LEU A 279 -19.11 -0.05 -56.05
CA LEU A 279 -20.50 -0.13 -55.54
C LEU A 279 -20.67 -1.08 -54.31
N HIS A 280 -21.80 -0.98 -53.60
CA HIS A 280 -22.63 -2.03 -52.92
C HIS A 280 -21.95 -3.15 -52.08
N ARG A 281 -22.44 -3.52 -50.89
CA ARG A 281 -23.84 -3.95 -50.60
C ARG A 281 -24.18 -3.91 -49.10
N ARG A 282 -25.41 -3.50 -48.74
CA ARG A 282 -26.04 -3.77 -47.42
C ARG A 282 -26.96 -5.00 -47.48
N PRO A 283 -27.18 -5.67 -46.34
CA PRO A 283 -28.55 -5.91 -45.88
C PRO A 283 -28.84 -5.21 -44.53
N GLN A 284 -30.06 -5.36 -44.02
CA GLN A 284 -30.59 -4.63 -42.86
C GLN A 284 -30.55 -5.44 -41.55
N LEU A 285 -30.22 -4.74 -40.46
CA LEU A 285 -31.02 -4.65 -39.23
C LEU A 285 -31.80 -5.91 -38.79
N GLN A 286 -31.22 -6.66 -37.85
CA GLN A 286 -31.95 -7.44 -36.85
C GLN A 286 -31.60 -6.83 -35.48
N GLN A 287 -32.58 -6.67 -34.59
CA GLN A 287 -32.34 -6.13 -33.25
C GLN A 287 -31.65 -7.19 -32.37
N ILE A 288 -30.57 -6.81 -31.68
CA ILE A 288 -30.11 -7.54 -30.50
C ILE A 288 -30.79 -6.88 -29.29
N LEU A 289 -31.80 -7.58 -28.76
CA LEU A 289 -32.37 -7.29 -27.45
C LEU A 289 -31.29 -7.48 -26.38
N GLY A 290 -31.42 -6.78 -25.24
CA GLY A 290 -30.37 -6.69 -24.23
C GLY A 290 -29.83 -8.07 -23.81
N ALA A 291 -28.50 -8.17 -23.69
CA ALA A 291 -27.87 -9.28 -22.98
C ALA A 291 -28.48 -9.37 -21.57
N PRO A 292 -28.69 -10.58 -21.03
CA PRO A 292 -29.24 -10.72 -19.69
C PRO A 292 -28.29 -10.06 -18.68
N ASN A 293 -28.86 -9.45 -17.64
CA ASN A 293 -28.14 -9.42 -16.37
C ASN A 293 -27.94 -10.88 -15.97
N ASP A 294 -26.68 -11.32 -15.83
CA ASP A 294 -26.34 -12.54 -15.12
C ASP A 294 -26.73 -12.33 -13.64
N GLY A 295 -27.99 -12.61 -13.36
CA GLY A 295 -28.60 -12.36 -12.07
C GLY A 295 -27.89 -13.14 -10.96
N VAL A 296 -27.94 -12.58 -9.75
CA VAL A 296 -27.53 -13.24 -8.51
C VAL A 296 -28.03 -14.70 -8.56
N PRO A 297 -27.13 -15.71 -8.58
CA PRO A 297 -27.54 -17.10 -8.74
C PRO A 297 -28.60 -17.48 -7.72
N LEU A 298 -29.67 -18.16 -8.15
CA LEU A 298 -30.86 -18.43 -7.33
C LEU A 298 -30.59 -19.22 -6.02
N TRP A 299 -29.39 -19.79 -5.85
CA TRP A 299 -28.95 -20.37 -4.59
C TRP A 299 -28.54 -19.31 -3.56
N ILE A 300 -28.01 -18.16 -3.99
CA ILE A 300 -27.63 -17.03 -3.13
C ILE A 300 -28.89 -16.37 -2.54
N ASP A 301 -29.92 -16.09 -3.33
CA ASP A 301 -31.19 -15.57 -2.81
C ASP A 301 -31.80 -16.50 -1.75
N ARG A 302 -31.73 -17.82 -2.00
CA ARG A 302 -32.19 -18.83 -1.04
C ARG A 302 -31.30 -18.92 0.20
N ALA A 303 -30.00 -18.70 0.08
CA ALA A 303 -29.07 -18.61 1.21
C ALA A 303 -29.33 -17.35 2.05
N ILE A 304 -29.55 -16.19 1.41
CA ILE A 304 -29.92 -14.93 2.07
C ILE A 304 -31.24 -15.11 2.84
N VAL A 305 -32.28 -15.67 2.22
CA VAL A 305 -33.56 -15.95 2.88
C VAL A 305 -33.39 -16.91 4.06
N ALA A 306 -32.60 -17.98 3.91
CA ALA A 306 -32.33 -18.89 5.02
C ALA A 306 -31.57 -18.22 6.18
N LEU A 307 -30.61 -17.34 5.88
CA LEU A 307 -29.84 -16.59 6.87
C LEU A 307 -30.72 -15.58 7.60
N VAL A 308 -31.60 -14.85 6.88
CA VAL A 308 -32.60 -13.94 7.49
C VAL A 308 -33.59 -14.69 8.39
N ILE A 309 -34.04 -15.89 8.00
CA ILE A 309 -34.91 -16.73 8.83
C ILE A 309 -34.17 -17.19 10.09
N LEU A 310 -32.91 -17.61 9.99
CA LEU A 310 -32.08 -17.95 11.16
C LEU A 310 -31.86 -16.76 12.09
N LEU A 311 -31.56 -15.58 11.56
CA LEU A 311 -31.37 -14.36 12.34
C LEU A 311 -32.68 -13.95 13.05
N GLY A 312 -33.81 -14.06 12.36
CA GLY A 312 -35.14 -13.88 12.93
C GLY A 312 -35.48 -14.89 14.02
N ALA A 313 -35.12 -16.17 13.85
CA ALA A 313 -35.32 -17.21 14.85
C ALA A 313 -34.43 -17.01 16.09
N VAL A 314 -33.18 -16.55 15.93
CA VAL A 314 -32.30 -16.19 17.04
C VAL A 314 -32.84 -14.97 17.78
N LEU A 315 -33.26 -13.91 17.07
CA LEU A 315 -33.92 -12.75 17.67
C LEU A 315 -35.20 -13.14 18.41
N PHE A 316 -36.02 -14.03 17.84
CA PHE A 316 -37.22 -14.54 18.49
C PHE A 316 -36.89 -15.32 19.77
N LYS A 317 -35.89 -16.22 19.74
CA LYS A 317 -35.42 -16.95 20.93
C LYS A 317 -34.93 -16.00 22.04
N VAL A 318 -34.18 -14.96 21.67
CA VAL A 318 -33.67 -13.93 22.59
C VAL A 318 -34.80 -13.05 23.16
N LEU A 319 -35.83 -12.72 22.38
CA LEU A 319 -36.95 -11.87 22.81
C LEU A 319 -38.05 -12.62 23.58
N PHE A 320 -38.24 -13.92 23.33
CA PHE A 320 -39.37 -14.70 23.86
C PHE A 320 -38.99 -15.86 24.80
N GLY A 321 -37.70 -16.06 25.11
CA GLY A 321 -37.29 -16.67 26.39
C GLY A 321 -37.63 -18.15 26.61
N PHE A 322 -37.31 -19.01 25.64
CA PHE A 322 -37.14 -20.46 25.79
C PHE A 322 -35.78 -20.84 25.22
#